data_AF-A0A6A4ZKM4-F1
#
_entry.id   AF-A0A6A4ZKM4-F1
#
_cell.length_a   1.000
_cell.length_b   1.000
_cell.length_c   1.000
_cell.angle_alpha   90.00
_cell.angle_beta   90.00
_cell.angle_gamma   90.00
#
_symmetry.space_group_name_H-M   'P 1'
#
loop_
_entity.id
_entity.type
_entity.pdbx_description
1 polymer ?
#
loop_
_entity_poly.entity_id
_entity_poly.type
_entity_poly.pdbx_seq_one_letter_code
_entity_poly.pdbx_strand_id
1 'polypeptide(L)'
;MHYLARHLEQFQPDLIAFVKEVPHVTEAKRLSLDQIKADINVCNSELAMLQGQVHASKNTADAADQFYAKMAPFAQEAADVMDDVTKEFGAVEAAFTDLVGSFGEDARKFGAMDFFTILDEFTTELKDGLSRRNGIILF
;
A
#
# COMPACT_ATOMS: atom_id res chain seq x y z
N MET A 1 -2.06 -3.65 -29.13
CA MET A 1 -0.73 -3.56 -28.50
C MET A 1 0.47 -3.80 -29.44
N HIS A 2 0.51 -4.84 -30.30
CA HIS A 2 1.70 -5.10 -31.16
C HIS A 2 2.16 -3.94 -32.05
N TYR A 3 1.22 -3.17 -32.61
CA TYR A 3 1.55 -1.97 -33.38
C TYR A 3 2.25 -0.91 -32.52
N LEU A 4 1.73 -0.65 -31.31
CA LEU A 4 2.32 0.30 -30.36
C LEU A 4 3.72 -0.15 -29.95
N ALA A 5 3.90 -1.42 -29.58
CA ALA A 5 5.21 -1.97 -29.23
C ALA A 5 6.24 -1.78 -30.36
N ARG A 6 5.83 -2.01 -31.62
CA ARG A 6 6.68 -1.75 -32.80
C ARG A 6 7.00 -0.28 -32.96
N HIS A 7 6.01 0.59 -32.80
CA HIS A 7 6.20 2.02 -32.95
C HIS A 7 7.15 2.56 -31.89
N LEU A 8 6.98 2.16 -30.63
CA LEU A 8 7.84 2.55 -29.52
C LEU A 8 9.27 2.07 -29.74
N GLU A 9 9.51 0.82 -30.10
CA GLU A 9 10.88 0.34 -30.36
C GLU A 9 11.57 1.10 -31.50
N GLN A 10 10.81 1.43 -32.56
CA GLN A 10 11.39 2.05 -33.75
C GLN A 10 11.66 3.55 -33.56
N PHE A 11 10.81 4.24 -32.80
CA PHE A 11 10.82 5.70 -32.75
C PHE A 11 11.01 6.29 -31.35
N GLN A 12 10.67 5.55 -30.29
CA GLN A 12 10.68 6.02 -28.90
C GLN A 12 11.09 4.92 -27.91
N PRO A 13 12.29 4.30 -28.07
CA PRO A 13 12.69 3.15 -27.27
C PRO A 13 12.81 3.46 -25.77
N ASP A 14 13.08 4.72 -25.41
CA ASP A 14 13.17 5.16 -24.01
C ASP A 14 11.84 4.96 -23.26
N LEU A 15 10.70 5.08 -23.95
CA LEU A 15 9.38 4.86 -23.35
C LEU A 15 9.12 3.39 -22.97
N ILE A 16 9.95 2.45 -23.45
CA ILE A 16 9.88 1.05 -23.05
C ILE A 16 10.46 0.85 -21.64
N ALA A 17 11.38 1.72 -21.21
CA ALA A 17 12.03 1.62 -19.90
C ALA A 17 11.05 1.80 -18.73
N PHE A 18 9.95 2.54 -18.94
CA PHE A 18 8.86 2.73 -17.98
C PHE A 18 8.43 1.44 -17.30
N VAL A 19 8.39 0.32 -18.04
CA VAL A 19 7.99 -0.99 -17.53
C VAL A 19 8.87 -1.46 -16.36
N LYS A 20 10.14 -1.03 -16.32
CA LYS A 20 11.09 -1.30 -15.23
C LYS A 20 11.03 -0.25 -14.12
N GLU A 21 10.46 0.92 -14.39
CA GLU A 21 10.32 2.04 -13.45
C GLU A 21 9.12 1.86 -12.51
N VAL A 22 8.21 0.93 -12.82
CA VAL A 22 7.03 0.62 -12.00
C VAL A 22 7.05 -0.80 -11.41
N PRO A 23 8.13 -1.21 -10.71
CA PRO A 23 8.33 -2.60 -10.27
C PRO A 23 7.31 -3.07 -9.23
N HIS A 24 6.66 -2.16 -8.51
CA HIS A 24 5.74 -2.47 -7.42
C HIS A 24 4.27 -2.61 -7.84
N VAL A 25 3.94 -2.40 -9.12
CA VAL A 25 2.56 -2.45 -9.60
C VAL A 25 1.90 -3.82 -9.38
N THR A 26 2.64 -4.91 -9.59
CA THR A 26 2.15 -6.28 -9.37
C THR A 26 1.82 -6.57 -7.91
N GLU A 27 2.46 -5.90 -6.96
CA GLU A 27 2.12 -6.00 -5.55
C GLU A 27 1.01 -5.03 -5.17
N ALA A 28 1.05 -3.80 -5.68
CA ALA A 28 0.05 -2.77 -5.43
C ALA A 28 -1.35 -3.19 -5.88
N LYS A 29 -1.49 -3.95 -6.98
CA LYS A 29 -2.78 -4.47 -7.44
C LYS A 29 -3.43 -5.48 -6.49
N ARG A 30 -2.71 -5.99 -5.49
CA ARG A 30 -3.24 -6.93 -4.48
C ARG A 30 -3.73 -6.22 -3.22
N LEU A 31 -3.51 -4.91 -3.12
CA LEU A 31 -3.80 -4.12 -1.92
C LEU A 31 -5.16 -3.46 -2.03
N SER A 32 -5.89 -3.46 -0.91
CA SER A 32 -7.10 -2.65 -0.73
C SER A 32 -6.82 -1.59 0.32
N LEU A 33 -6.80 -0.32 -0.10
CA LEU A 33 -6.63 0.80 0.84
C LEU A 33 -7.78 0.85 1.85
N ASP A 34 -9.00 0.51 1.44
CA ASP A 34 -10.15 0.44 2.35
C ASP A 34 -9.95 -0.63 3.44
N GLN A 35 -9.40 -1.80 3.06
CA GLN A 35 -9.09 -2.86 4.03
C GLN A 35 -7.98 -2.41 4.99
N ILE A 36 -6.89 -1.82 4.47
CA ILE A 36 -5.80 -1.32 5.31
C ILE A 36 -6.31 -0.26 6.30
N LYS A 37 -7.18 0.64 5.83
CA LYS A 37 -7.83 1.64 6.69
C LYS A 37 -8.68 1.00 7.78
N ALA A 38 -9.46 -0.03 7.42
CA ALA A 38 -10.27 -0.78 8.38
C ALA A 38 -9.37 -1.44 9.45
N ASP A 39 -8.27 -2.08 9.04
CA ASP A 39 -7.33 -2.75 9.93
C ASP A 39 -6.66 -1.75 10.88
N ILE A 40 -6.20 -0.59 10.38
CA ILE A 40 -5.65 0.50 11.19
C ILE A 40 -6.66 0.98 12.24
N ASN A 41 -7.93 1.15 11.85
CA ASN A 41 -8.99 1.56 12.78
C ASN A 41 -9.25 0.52 13.88
N VAL A 42 -9.21 -0.77 13.52
CA VAL A 42 -9.32 -1.86 14.50
C VAL A 42 -8.16 -1.79 15.48
N CYS A 43 -6.91 -1.72 15.01
CA CYS A 43 -5.73 -1.63 15.87
C CYS A 43 -5.79 -0.41 16.81
N ASN A 44 -6.19 0.76 16.30
CA ASN A 44 -6.37 1.96 17.13
C ASN A 44 -7.43 1.77 18.21
N SER A 45 -8.54 1.10 17.89
CA SER A 45 -9.60 0.81 18.87
C SER A 45 -9.14 -0.17 19.95
N GLU A 46 -8.41 -1.22 19.57
CA GLU A 46 -7.86 -2.21 20.50
C GLU A 46 -6.79 -1.58 21.41
N LEU A 47 -5.95 -0.72 20.86
CA LEU A 47 -4.97 0.04 21.63
C LEU A 47 -5.63 0.98 22.64
N ALA A 48 -6.70 1.69 22.25
CA ALA A 48 -7.45 2.55 23.17
C ALA A 48 -8.08 1.73 24.32
N MET A 49 -8.60 0.53 24.03
CA MET A 49 -9.09 -0.39 25.06
C MET A 49 -7.96 -0.82 26.01
N LEU A 50 -6.81 -1.21 25.48
CA LEU A 50 -5.63 -1.59 26.26
C LEU A 50 -5.18 -0.44 27.17
N GLN A 51 -5.09 0.79 26.65
CA GLN A 51 -4.72 1.97 27.43
C GLN A 51 -5.72 2.21 28.58
N GLY A 52 -7.01 1.99 28.36
CA GLY A 52 -8.03 2.02 29.42
C GLY A 52 -7.79 0.97 30.51
N GLN A 53 -7.45 -0.26 30.14
CA GLN A 53 -7.12 -1.34 31.09
C GLN A 53 -5.82 -1.05 31.86
N VAL A 54 -4.80 -0.51 31.19
CA VAL A 54 -3.56 -0.04 31.82
C VAL A 54 -3.86 1.08 32.81
N HIS A 55 -4.67 2.05 32.45
CA HIS A 55 -5.03 3.13 33.36
C HIS A 55 -5.76 2.62 34.61
N ALA A 56 -6.71 1.70 34.43
CA ALA A 56 -7.49 1.10 35.53
C ALA A 56 -6.64 0.25 36.49
N SER A 57 -5.57 -0.39 36.00
CA SER A 57 -4.69 -1.26 36.79
C SER A 57 -3.57 -0.53 37.55
N LYS A 58 -3.46 0.80 37.40
CA LYS A 58 -2.37 1.60 37.99
C LYS A 58 -2.24 1.48 39.52
N ASN A 59 -3.35 1.27 40.22
CA ASN A 59 -3.41 1.20 41.68
C ASN A 59 -3.85 -0.18 42.19
N THR A 60 -3.63 -1.25 41.42
CA THR A 60 -3.96 -2.60 41.87
C THR A 60 -3.22 -2.93 43.18
N ALA A 61 -3.95 -3.43 44.17
CA ALA A 61 -3.43 -3.70 45.51
C ALA A 61 -2.60 -5.00 45.62
N ASP A 62 -2.63 -5.84 44.59
CA ASP A 62 -1.86 -7.08 44.54
C ASP A 62 -0.40 -6.79 44.18
N ALA A 63 0.50 -6.99 45.13
CA ALA A 63 1.93 -6.78 44.96
C ALA A 63 2.60 -7.75 43.96
N ALA A 64 1.93 -8.87 43.60
CA ALA A 64 2.40 -9.79 42.58
C ALA A 64 1.93 -9.42 41.16
N ASP A 65 0.98 -8.49 41.02
CA ASP A 65 0.46 -8.06 39.73
C ASP A 65 1.49 -7.20 38.98
N GLN A 66 1.95 -7.70 37.84
CA GLN A 66 2.91 -7.01 36.97
C GLN A 66 2.26 -6.39 35.74
N PHE A 67 0.92 -6.44 35.60
CA PHE A 67 0.22 -5.99 34.42
C PHE A 67 0.55 -4.54 34.10
N TYR A 68 0.37 -3.61 35.05
CA TYR A 68 0.67 -2.19 34.83
C TYR A 68 2.15 -1.98 34.44
N ALA A 69 3.07 -2.60 35.18
CA ALA A 69 4.51 -2.44 34.96
C ALA A 69 4.98 -2.91 33.58
N LYS A 70 4.31 -3.91 32.99
CA LYS A 70 4.64 -4.45 31.67
C LYS A 70 3.85 -3.79 30.54
N MET A 71 2.58 -3.52 30.77
CA MET A 71 1.68 -3.03 29.73
C MET A 71 1.72 -1.52 29.56
N ALA A 72 2.09 -0.75 30.58
CA ALA A 72 2.27 0.70 30.43
C ALA A 72 3.34 1.08 29.39
N PRO A 73 4.59 0.55 29.42
CA PRO A 73 5.58 0.87 28.40
C PRO A 73 5.18 0.33 27.02
N PHE A 74 4.60 -0.87 26.96
CA PHE A 74 4.11 -1.45 25.71
C PHE A 74 3.01 -0.60 25.07
N ALA A 75 2.01 -0.15 25.85
CA ALA A 75 0.91 0.65 25.34
C ALA A 75 1.36 2.05 24.87
N GLN A 76 2.44 2.58 25.44
CA GLN A 76 3.05 3.82 24.95
C GLN A 76 3.78 3.58 23.62
N GLU A 77 4.63 2.55 23.55
CA GLU A 77 5.37 2.22 22.32
C GLU A 77 4.41 1.88 21.16
N ALA A 78 3.35 1.11 21.44
CA ALA A 78 2.33 0.79 20.47
C ALA A 78 1.57 2.05 19.98
N ALA A 79 1.36 3.05 20.85
CA ALA A 79 0.75 4.32 20.44
C ALA A 79 1.64 5.09 19.48
N ASP A 80 2.94 5.19 19.78
CA ASP A 80 3.90 5.88 18.93
C ASP A 80 3.96 5.21 17.54
N VAL A 81 3.99 3.86 17.49
CA VAL A 81 3.94 3.10 16.23
C VAL A 81 2.64 3.32 15.46
N MET A 82 1.49 3.30 16.15
CA MET A 82 0.19 3.48 15.48
C MET A 82 -0.01 4.90 14.95
N ASP A 83 0.54 5.91 15.62
CA ASP A 83 0.56 7.30 15.13
C ASP A 83 1.37 7.40 13.83
N ASP A 84 2.56 6.79 13.79
CA ASP A 84 3.39 6.75 12.59
C ASP A 84 2.70 6.01 11.43
N VAL A 85 2.13 4.83 11.69
CA VAL A 85 1.39 4.05 10.68
C VAL A 85 0.19 4.83 10.14
N THR A 86 -0.56 5.50 11.00
CA THR A 86 -1.72 6.31 10.60
C THR A 86 -1.30 7.48 9.71
N LYS A 87 -0.18 8.13 10.05
CA LYS A 87 0.39 9.22 9.25
C LYS A 87 0.90 8.75 7.90
N GLU A 88 1.65 7.65 7.86
CA GLU A 88 2.15 7.07 6.61
C GLU A 88 1.00 6.64 5.70
N PHE A 89 -0.02 6.00 6.25
CA PHE A 89 -1.21 5.62 5.49
C PHE A 89 -1.94 6.84 4.92
N GLY A 90 -2.07 7.93 5.68
CA GLY A 90 -2.63 9.18 5.18
C GLY A 90 -1.83 9.77 4.00
N ALA A 91 -0.50 9.63 4.00
CA ALA A 91 0.33 10.03 2.88
C ALA A 91 0.12 9.13 1.64
N VAL A 92 -0.07 7.83 1.84
CA VAL A 92 -0.42 6.88 0.77
C VAL A 92 -1.78 7.21 0.16
N GLU A 93 -2.81 7.50 0.97
CA GLU A 93 -4.14 7.90 0.47
C GLU A 93 -4.07 9.19 -0.38
N ALA A 94 -3.29 10.18 0.07
CA ALA A 94 -3.08 11.43 -0.67
C ALA A 94 -2.36 11.20 -2.00
N ALA A 95 -1.25 10.46 -1.98
CA ALA A 95 -0.49 10.13 -3.19
C ALA A 95 -1.32 9.33 -4.20
N PHE A 96 -2.15 8.39 -3.73
CA PHE A 96 -3.05 7.65 -4.59
C PHE A 96 -4.13 8.55 -5.19
N THR A 97 -4.71 9.46 -4.42
CA THR A 97 -5.70 10.44 -4.91
C THR A 97 -5.11 11.32 -6.00
N ASP A 98 -3.91 11.84 -5.80
CA ASP A 98 -3.20 12.66 -6.80
C ASP A 98 -2.86 11.86 -8.05
N LEU A 99 -2.41 10.61 -7.89
CA LEU A 99 -2.12 9.70 -9.00
C LEU A 99 -3.37 9.47 -9.85
N VAL A 100 -4.47 9.01 -9.25
CA VAL A 100 -5.71 8.75 -9.97
C VAL A 100 -6.26 10.02 -10.62
N GLY A 101 -6.17 11.15 -9.93
CA GLY A 101 -6.56 12.46 -10.47
C GLY A 101 -5.74 12.87 -11.69
N SER A 102 -4.44 12.53 -11.75
CA SER A 102 -3.59 12.80 -12.93
C SER A 102 -4.02 12.02 -14.18
N PHE A 103 -4.73 10.91 -14.01
CA PHE A 103 -5.34 10.12 -15.09
C PHE A 103 -6.79 10.54 -15.38
N GLY A 104 -7.32 11.56 -14.69
CA GLY A 104 -8.69 12.07 -14.88
C GLY A 104 -9.77 11.25 -14.19
N GLU A 105 -9.39 10.34 -13.30
CA GLU A 105 -10.31 9.46 -12.57
C GLU A 105 -10.63 9.98 -11.15
N ASP A 106 -11.68 9.45 -10.52
CA ASP A 106 -12.04 9.78 -9.12
C ASP A 106 -11.64 8.63 -8.19
N ALA A 107 -10.67 8.86 -7.30
CA ALA A 107 -10.15 7.86 -6.37
C ALA A 107 -11.21 7.27 -5.42
N ARG A 108 -12.37 7.92 -5.26
CA ARG A 108 -13.50 7.40 -4.46
C ARG A 108 -14.32 6.37 -5.21
N LYS A 109 -14.21 6.33 -6.54
CA LYS A 109 -14.91 5.38 -7.41
C LYS A 109 -13.96 4.35 -8.00
N PHE A 110 -12.70 4.72 -8.13
CA PHE A 110 -11.66 3.92 -8.75
C PHE A 110 -10.58 3.60 -7.71
N GLY A 111 -10.71 2.43 -7.09
CA GLY A 111 -9.85 1.99 -6.01
C GLY A 111 -8.45 1.59 -6.48
N ALA A 112 -7.51 1.49 -5.54
CA ALA A 112 -6.12 1.16 -5.83
C ALA A 112 -5.96 -0.20 -6.52
N MET A 113 -6.70 -1.20 -6.06
CA MET A 113 -6.72 -2.53 -6.65
C MET A 113 -7.05 -2.49 -8.15
N ASP A 114 -8.13 -1.79 -8.53
CA ASP A 114 -8.56 -1.68 -9.92
C ASP A 114 -7.55 -0.88 -10.76
N PHE A 115 -7.11 0.27 -10.25
CA PHE A 115 -6.13 1.13 -10.93
C PHE A 115 -4.84 0.37 -11.25
N PHE A 116 -4.25 -0.30 -10.25
CA PHE A 116 -3.01 -1.04 -10.43
C PHE A 116 -3.21 -2.34 -11.20
N THR A 117 -4.41 -2.94 -11.21
CA THR A 117 -4.72 -4.09 -12.07
C THR A 117 -4.64 -3.70 -13.54
N ILE A 118 -5.28 -2.59 -13.94
CA ILE A 118 -5.21 -2.09 -15.32
C ILE A 118 -3.76 -1.77 -15.72
N LEU A 119 -3.00 -1.14 -14.81
CA LEU A 119 -1.59 -0.82 -15.07
C LEU A 119 -0.71 -2.07 -15.21
N ASP A 120 -0.94 -3.10 -14.40
CA ASP A 120 -0.25 -4.39 -14.48
C ASP A 120 -0.57 -5.11 -15.79
N GLU A 121 -1.84 -5.14 -16.19
CA GLU A 121 -2.28 -5.71 -17.46
C GLU A 121 -1.62 -4.99 -18.64
N PHE A 122 -1.63 -3.65 -18.65
CA PHE A 122 -0.98 -2.84 -19.68
C PHE A 122 0.52 -3.15 -19.79
N THR A 123 1.24 -3.17 -18.66
CA THR A 123 2.68 -3.45 -18.66
C THR A 123 2.97 -4.89 -19.11
N THR A 124 2.11 -5.85 -18.76
CA THR A 124 2.22 -7.25 -19.19
C THR A 124 2.00 -7.40 -20.70
N GLU A 125 0.93 -6.83 -21.24
CA GLU A 125 0.66 -6.87 -22.68
C GLU A 125 1.75 -6.15 -23.50
N LEU A 126 2.30 -5.06 -22.96
CA LEU A 126 3.42 -4.36 -23.59
C LEU A 126 4.67 -5.23 -23.62
N LYS A 127 5.05 -5.87 -22.50
CA LYS A 127 6.17 -6.83 -22.43
C LYS A 127 5.99 -7.97 -23.42
N ASP A 128 4.81 -8.56 -23.49
CA ASP A 128 4.48 -9.65 -24.40
C ASP A 128 4.61 -9.22 -25.87
N GLY A 129 4.13 -8.01 -26.18
CA GLY A 129 4.23 -7.43 -27.52
C GLY A 129 5.67 -7.22 -27.99
N LEU A 130 6.59 -6.91 -27.07
CA LEU A 130 8.03 -6.75 -27.31
C LEU A 130 8.72 -8.12 -27.41
N SER A 131 8.45 -9.04 -26.47
CA SER A 131 9.09 -10.36 -26.39
C SER A 131 8.79 -11.26 -27.61
N ARG A 132 7.54 -11.28 -28.09
CA ARG A 132 7.14 -12.12 -29.24
C ARG A 132 7.84 -11.73 -30.55
N ARG A 133 8.47 -10.55 -30.60
CA ARG A 133 9.24 -10.10 -31.76
C ARG A 133 10.74 -10.37 -31.67
N ASN A 134 11.28 -10.53 -30.46
CA ASN A 134 12.71 -10.75 -30.28
C ASN A 134 13.14 -12.23 -30.39
N GLY A 135 12.20 -13.18 -30.48
CA GLY A 135 12.53 -14.61 -30.61
C GLY A 135 13.39 -15.18 -29.46
N ILE A 136 13.58 -14.41 -28.40
CA ILE A 136 14.46 -14.72 -27.28
C ILE A 136 13.64 -14.51 -26.01
N ILE A 137 13.46 -15.61 -25.29
CA ILE A 137 12.89 -15.68 -23.95
C ILE A 137 13.79 -14.82 -23.05
N LEU A 138 13.28 -13.68 -22.59
CA LEU A 138 13.89 -12.94 -21.49
C LEU A 138 13.41 -13.60 -20.20
N PHE A 139 14.27 -14.46 -19.64
CA PHE A 139 14.17 -14.96 -18.27
C PHE A 139 14.44 -13.84 -17.27
#